data_AF-A0A227J0Q3-F1
#
_entry.id   AF-A0A227J0Q3-F1
#
_cell.length_a   1.000
_cell.length_b   1.000
_cell.length_c   1.000
_cell.angle_alpha   90.00
_cell.angle_beta   90.00
_cell.angle_gamma   90.00
#
_symmetry.space_group_name_H-M   'P 1'
#
loop_
_entity.id
_entity.type
_entity.pdbx_description
1 polymer ?
#
loop_
_entity_poly.entity_id
_entity_poly.type
_entity_poly.pdbx_seq_one_letter_code
_entity_poly.pdbx_strand_id
1 'polypeptide(L)'
;GITHSELIDAPDLSDILGELLPCLSGKIIVVHYRRIEREFLDQALKARIGEGIEFPVLDTLQIEENIQKRSAGGIWNRLKGKRPESL
;
A
#
# COMPACT_ATOMS: atom_id res chain seq x y z
N GLY A 1 8.41 -17.79 1.86
CA GLY A 1 8.47 -16.84 2.98
C GLY A 1 9.92 -16.41 3.14
N ILE A 2 10.16 -15.23 3.73
CA ILE A 2 11.52 -14.74 3.98
C ILE A 2 12.20 -15.66 5.00
N THR A 3 13.39 -16.15 4.69
CA THR A 3 14.13 -17.09 5.53
C THR A 3 15.12 -16.37 6.46
N HIS A 4 15.55 -17.05 7.52
CA HIS A 4 16.53 -16.48 8.45
C HIS A 4 17.88 -16.19 7.79
N SER A 5 18.31 -17.07 6.87
CA SER A 5 19.55 -16.89 6.11
C SER A 5 19.50 -15.66 5.20
N GLU A 6 18.39 -15.44 4.50
CA GLU A 6 18.20 -14.24 3.66
C GLU A 6 18.19 -12.95 4.48
N LEU A 7 17.76 -13.00 5.74
CA LEU A 7 17.74 -11.83 6.62
C LEU A 7 19.14 -11.46 7.13
N ILE A 8 20.03 -12.43 7.33
CA ILE A 8 21.40 -12.18 7.82
C ILE A 8 22.20 -11.37 6.79
N ASP A 9 22.03 -11.68 5.51
CA ASP A 9 22.75 -11.04 4.42
C ASP A 9 22.02 -9.81 3.85
N ALA A 10 20.83 -9.47 4.40
CA ALA A 10 20.05 -8.33 3.95
C ALA A 10 20.64 -7.00 4.47
N PRO A 11 20.66 -5.94 3.64
CA PRO A 11 21.05 -4.62 4.11
C PRO A 11 20.04 -4.07 5.14
N ASP A 12 20.50 -3.22 6.07
CA ASP A 12 19.56 -2.45 6.87
C ASP A 12 18.83 -1.43 5.99
N LEU A 13 17.65 -1.00 6.43
CA LEU A 13 16.91 0.05 5.74
C LEU A 13 17.78 1.30 5.50
N SER A 14 18.59 1.67 6.49
CA SER A 14 19.46 2.85 6.44
C SER A 14 20.45 2.80 5.28
N ASP A 15 20.93 1.60 4.93
CA ASP A 15 21.92 1.39 3.87
C ASP A 15 21.30 1.60 2.47
N ILE A 16 19.98 1.37 2.34
CA ILE A 16 19.27 1.47 1.05
C ILE A 16 18.49 2.78 0.89
N LEU A 17 18.40 3.65 1.91
CA LEU A 17 17.61 4.89 1.81
C LEU A 17 18.06 5.81 0.67
N GLY A 18 19.38 5.84 0.41
CA GLY A 18 19.97 6.63 -0.68
C GLY A 18 19.46 6.21 -2.07
N GLU A 19 19.05 4.95 -2.23
CA GLU A 19 18.48 4.43 -3.48
C GLU A 19 16.94 4.46 -3.46
N LEU A 20 16.34 4.12 -2.32
CA LEU A 20 14.90 4.02 -2.14
C LEU A 20 14.20 5.38 -2.30
N LEU A 21 14.66 6.41 -1.59
CA LEU A 21 13.96 7.71 -1.58
C LEU A 21 13.93 8.38 -2.96
N PRO A 22 15.02 8.38 -3.76
CA PRO A 22 14.96 8.85 -5.16
C PRO A 22 13.99 8.05 -6.03
N CYS A 23 13.82 6.76 -5.77
CA CYS A 23 12.86 5.93 -6.51
C CYS A 23 11.40 6.34 -6.24
N LEU A 24 11.11 6.87 -5.03
CA LEU A 24 9.79 7.34 -4.63
C LEU A 24 9.55 8.81 -5.03
N SER A 25 10.61 9.62 -5.08
CA SER A 25 10.53 11.05 -5.34
C SER A 25 9.81 11.37 -6.66
N GLY A 26 8.87 12.31 -6.60
CA GLY A 26 8.09 12.77 -7.75
C GLY A 26 7.07 11.76 -8.31
N LYS A 27 6.86 10.61 -7.64
CA LYS A 27 5.91 9.58 -8.08
C LYS A 27 4.72 9.46 -7.14
N ILE A 28 3.61 8.98 -7.71
CA ILE A 28 2.47 8.48 -6.93
C ILE A 28 2.66 6.98 -6.78
N ILE A 29 2.78 6.51 -5.54
CA ILE A 29 3.13 5.11 -5.28
C ILE A 29 1.87 4.25 -5.30
N VAL A 30 1.86 3.22 -6.13
CA VAL A 30 0.73 2.27 -6.21
C VAL A 30 0.90 1.22 -5.12
N VAL A 31 -0.12 1.04 -4.29
CA VAL A 31 -0.10 0.13 -3.15
C VAL A 31 -1.38 -0.69 -3.11
N HIS A 32 -1.30 -1.90 -2.55
CA HIS A 32 -2.50 -2.70 -2.36
C HIS A 32 -3.39 -2.17 -1.24
N TYR A 33 -2.81 -1.74 -0.11
CA TYR A 33 -3.57 -1.14 0.97
C TYR A 33 -2.79 0.00 1.63
N ARG A 34 -3.26 1.23 1.44
CA ARG A 34 -2.50 2.45 1.78
C ARG A 34 -2.08 2.55 3.23
N ARG A 35 -2.91 2.04 4.15
CA ARG A 35 -2.69 2.25 5.59
C ARG A 35 -1.48 1.48 6.07
N ILE A 36 -1.41 0.18 5.75
CA ILE A 36 -0.29 -0.68 6.15
C ILE A 36 1.01 -0.18 5.53
N GLU A 37 1.04 0.07 4.21
CA GLU A 37 2.27 0.47 3.52
C GLU A 37 2.84 1.81 4.03
N ARG A 38 1.96 2.81 4.26
CA ARG A 38 2.39 4.11 4.78
C ARG A 38 2.88 4.01 6.22
N GLU A 39 2.12 3.35 7.09
CA GLU A 39 2.49 3.18 8.50
C GLU A 39 3.79 2.38 8.64
N PHE A 40 3.98 1.34 7.82
CA PHE A 40 5.18 0.52 7.82
C PHE A 40 6.44 1.34 7.49
N LEU A 41 6.44 2.06 6.37
CA LEU A 41 7.62 2.84 5.97
C LEU A 41 7.86 4.03 6.91
N ASP A 42 6.82 4.72 7.35
CA ASP A 42 6.92 5.83 8.30
C ASP A 42 7.52 5.39 9.65
N GLN A 43 7.06 4.27 10.21
CA GLN A 43 7.62 3.72 11.45
C GLN A 43 9.06 3.26 11.28
N ALA A 44 9.38 2.61 10.15
CA ALA A 44 10.74 2.14 9.88
C ALA A 44 11.73 3.32 9.76
N LEU A 45 11.34 4.41 9.11
CA LEU A 45 12.14 5.63 9.02
C LEU A 45 12.28 6.32 10.38
N LYS A 46 11.19 6.48 11.14
CA LYS A 46 11.25 7.06 12.50
C LYS A 46 12.20 6.29 13.40
N ALA A 47 12.22 4.96 13.30
CA ALA A 47 13.09 4.10 14.10
C ALA A 47 14.57 4.18 13.70
N ARG A 48 14.90 4.55 12.45
CA ARG A 48 16.29 4.56 11.95
C ARG A 48 16.91 5.95 11.89
N ILE A 49 16.13 6.94 11.48
CA ILE A 49 16.63 8.32 11.24
C ILE A 49 15.90 9.38 12.06
N GLY A 50 14.89 8.99 12.87
CA GLY A 50 14.14 9.92 13.73
C GLY A 50 13.10 10.77 13.00
N GLU A 51 12.95 10.60 11.68
CA GLU A 51 12.02 11.34 10.83
C GLU A 51 11.05 10.39 10.13
N GLY A 52 9.79 10.82 10.00
CA GLY A 52 8.77 10.09 9.25
C GLY A 52 8.79 10.40 7.75
N ILE A 53 7.82 9.87 7.01
CA ILE A 53 7.64 10.23 5.60
C ILE A 53 6.17 10.35 5.23
N GLU A 54 5.87 11.34 4.41
CA GLU A 54 4.58 11.48 3.74
C GLU A 54 4.78 11.56 2.24
N PHE A 55 4.02 10.74 1.50
CA PHE A 55 4.05 10.71 0.04
C PHE A 55 2.67 10.32 -0.50
N PRO A 56 2.32 10.76 -1.72
CA PRO A 56 1.05 10.41 -2.34
C PRO A 56 1.02 8.92 -2.73
N VAL A 57 -0.10 8.26 -2.46
CA VAL A 57 -0.31 6.84 -2.78
C VAL A 57 -1.63 6.63 -3.53
N LEU A 58 -1.63 5.65 -4.43
CA LEU A 58 -2.80 5.13 -5.12
C LEU A 58 -3.14 3.75 -4.55
N ASP A 59 -4.26 3.67 -3.83
CA ASP A 59 -4.73 2.46 -3.16
C ASP A 59 -5.60 1.61 -4.11
N THR A 60 -5.10 0.45 -4.53
CA THR A 60 -5.81 -0.41 -5.48
C THR A 60 -7.00 -1.11 -4.86
N LEU A 61 -6.96 -1.48 -3.58
CA LEU A 61 -8.09 -2.07 -2.86
C LEU A 61 -9.23 -1.05 -2.74
N GLN A 62 -8.92 0.21 -2.42
CA GLN A 62 -9.91 1.27 -2.40
C GLN A 62 -10.54 1.50 -3.78
N ILE A 63 -9.74 1.42 -4.85
CA ILE A 63 -10.24 1.53 -6.22
C ILE A 63 -11.21 0.39 -6.53
N GLU A 64 -10.83 -0.84 -6.21
CA GLU A 64 -11.67 -2.02 -6.42
C GLU A 64 -12.98 -1.92 -5.65
N GLU A 65 -12.93 -1.60 -4.35
CA GLU A 65 -14.11 -1.36 -3.53
C GLU A 65 -15.06 -0.34 -4.16
N ASN A 66 -14.52 0.76 -4.69
CA ASN A 66 -15.32 1.80 -5.33
C ASN A 66 -15.98 1.29 -6.62
N ILE A 67 -15.27 0.51 -7.43
CA ILE A 67 -15.79 -0.10 -8.66
C ILE A 67 -16.90 -1.10 -8.33
N GLN A 68 -16.70 -1.95 -7.32
CA GLN A 68 -17.70 -2.93 -6.90
C GLN A 68 -18.95 -2.24 -6.34
N LYS A 69 -18.81 -1.22 -5.48
CA LYS A 69 -19.93 -0.43 -4.94
C LYS A 69 -20.74 0.24 -6.06
N ARG A 70 -20.08 0.77 -7.09
CA ARG A 70 -20.75 1.34 -8.27
C ARG A 70 -21.48 0.27 -9.08
N SER A 71 -20.85 -0.87 -9.31
CA SER A 71 -21.39 -1.98 -10.11
C SER A 71 -22.57 -2.69 -9.42
N ALA A 72 -22.56 -2.77 -8.09
CA ALA A 72 -23.66 -3.33 -7.28
C ALA A 72 -24.78 -2.32 -6.98
N GLY A 73 -24.60 -1.05 -7.34
CA GLY A 73 -25.58 0.02 -7.09
C GLY A 73 -26.80 -0.03 -8.01
N GLY A 74 -27.90 0.55 -7.55
CA GLY A 74 -29.13 0.76 -8.33
C GLY A 74 -30.27 -0.22 -8.05
N ILE A 75 -31.52 0.26 -8.14
CA ILE A 75 -32.75 -0.51 -7.89
C ILE A 75 -32.81 -1.76 -8.78
N TRP A 76 -32.40 -1.64 -10.04
CA TRP A 76 -32.38 -2.75 -11.01
C TRP A 76 -31.38 -3.86 -10.67
N ASN A 77 -30.20 -3.54 -10.13
CA ASN A 77 -29.21 -4.54 -9.72
C ASN A 77 -29.59 -5.23 -8.40
N ARG A 78 -30.26 -4.51 -7.48
CA ARG A 78 -30.84 -5.06 -6.26
C ARG A 78 -31.97 -6.06 -6.57
N LEU A 79 -32.84 -5.73 -7.54
CA LEU A 79 -33.90 -6.63 -8.00
C LEU A 79 -33.35 -7.87 -8.74
N LYS A 80 -32.21 -7.75 -9.43
CA LYS A 80 -31.51 -8.88 -10.07
C LYS A 80 -30.65 -9.70 -9.12
N GLY A 81 -30.64 -9.40 -7.82
CA GLY A 81 -29.88 -10.16 -6.81
C GLY A 81 -28.35 -10.04 -6.92
N LYS A 82 -27.82 -9.08 -7.69
CA LYS A 82 -26.38 -8.84 -7.78
C LYS A 82 -25.88 -8.29 -6.45
N ARG A 83 -25.06 -9.08 -5.75
CA ARG A 83 -24.35 -8.66 -4.55
C ARG A 83 -22.95 -8.17 -4.94
N PRO A 84 -22.35 -7.22 -4.21
CA PRO A 84 -20.93 -6.95 -4.36
C PRO A 84 -20.17 -8.26 -4.16
N GLU A 85 -19.20 -8.54 -5.02
CA GLU A 85 -18.26 -9.64 -4.78
C GLU A 85 -17.54 -9.35 -3.47
N SER A 86 -17.41 -10.35 -2.59
CA SER A 86 -16.69 -10.14 -1.34
C SER A 86 -15.20 -10.03 -1.65
N LEU A 87 -14.59 -8.93 -1.21
CA LEU A 87 -13.14 -8.82 -1.06
C LEU A 87 -12.64 -9.75 0.06
#